data_AF-A0A1A2ESY7-F1
#
_entry.id   AF-A0A1A2ESY7-F1
#
_cell.length_a   1.000
_cell.length_b   1.000
_cell.length_c   1.000
_cell.angle_alpha   90.00
_cell.angle_beta   90.00
_cell.angle_gamma   90.00
#
_symmetry.space_group_name_H-M   'P 1'
#
loop_
_entity.id
_entity.type
_entity.pdbx_description
1 polymer ?
#
loop_
_entity_poly.entity_id
_entity_poly.type
_entity_poly.pdbx_seq_one_letter_code
_entity_poly.pdbx_strand_id
1 'polypeptide(L)'
;MALDFPLWLRIDHWLNVLFLTLLLRSGFEILSTHAKLYWHDDSAPGTEWARFTRKVMTTDKLYDTLDEEEDYHPLIALPGRSQLGIGRHWHFGAVIGWMMVGLSYYILLFATGQWHRYWPYSWSIFSEAWNDIVTYLSFNLPPLLPGEPLDAIQKLTYAGVIFILAPFQILTGAAQSPAIAARFPWYVRMFGGRQAARSLHFLGLLAFVVFIAIHLSMLFFWGWGRLTALMIFGTVRNVYWATASSLVIIAVIVAVHVAATVWSQRSPASVRGVLGAVISVPRKGLLRRLNSRQDYPAHMLSPQHRVNGKPPTAEHYKVMAVHDFVDWRLRVGGLVEQPVTLDLDELRALSEPHTQRVLHNCVQGWTSIGEWTGVPLGTLVDLVRPLPQARYVCFMSMQNNTTDEPSADGGGQFYEVFDLKLAHKPQMLLAYAMNGKPLPIQHGAPLRLRAETQVGFKMAKWINQIEFVDDYVHIGKGRGGWREDNVYYGMDGEI
;
A
#
# COMPACT_ATOMS: atom_id res chain seq x y z
N MET A 1 -28.20 35.11 -1.86
CA MET A 1 -27.11 35.63 -2.70
C MET A 1 -26.43 34.43 -3.30
N ALA A 2 -26.34 34.32 -4.63
CA ALA A 2 -25.71 33.16 -5.27
C ALA A 2 -24.22 33.12 -4.88
N LEU A 3 -23.72 31.94 -4.51
CA LEU A 3 -22.32 31.77 -4.13
C LEU A 3 -21.44 31.75 -5.39
N ASP A 4 -20.47 32.67 -5.46
CA ASP A 4 -19.49 32.72 -6.55
C ASP A 4 -18.53 31.51 -6.54
N PHE A 5 -17.75 31.36 -7.63
CA PHE A 5 -16.68 30.36 -7.75
C PHE A 5 -15.30 31.01 -7.52
N PRO A 6 -14.84 31.09 -6.26
CA PRO A 6 -13.59 31.75 -5.94
C PRO A 6 -12.39 31.06 -6.62
N LEU A 7 -11.29 31.79 -6.78
CA LEU A 7 -10.11 31.29 -7.49
C LEU A 7 -9.55 30.00 -6.86
N TRP A 8 -9.47 29.94 -5.52
CA TRP A 8 -8.97 28.76 -4.81
C TRP A 8 -9.77 27.50 -5.16
N LEU A 9 -11.10 27.61 -5.26
CA LEU A 9 -11.98 26.47 -5.54
C LEU A 9 -11.72 25.92 -6.94
N ARG A 10 -11.47 26.81 -7.91
CA ARG A 10 -11.14 26.47 -9.29
C ARG A 10 -9.77 25.80 -9.39
N ILE A 11 -8.78 26.30 -8.65
CA ILE A 11 -7.44 25.71 -8.60
C ILE A 11 -7.50 24.32 -7.96
N ASP A 12 -8.13 24.20 -6.79
CA ASP A 12 -8.26 22.93 -6.06
C ASP A 12 -8.99 21.88 -6.90
N HIS A 13 -9.99 22.28 -7.70
CA HIS A 13 -10.66 21.36 -8.62
C HIS A 13 -9.68 20.73 -9.62
N TRP A 14 -8.86 21.52 -10.32
CA TRP A 14 -7.92 20.98 -11.31
C TRP A 14 -6.77 20.19 -10.68
N LEU A 15 -6.28 20.61 -9.51
CA LEU A 15 -5.31 19.84 -8.74
C LEU A 15 -5.90 18.49 -8.28
N ASN A 16 -7.17 18.49 -7.87
CA ASN A 16 -7.89 17.29 -7.49
C ASN A 16 -8.04 16.33 -8.68
N VAL A 17 -8.33 16.82 -9.90
CA VAL A 17 -8.33 15.98 -11.11
C VAL A 17 -6.97 15.33 -11.36
N LEU A 18 -5.89 16.10 -11.25
CA LEU A 18 -4.53 15.57 -11.42
C LEU A 18 -4.22 14.46 -10.41
N PHE A 19 -4.43 14.71 -9.12
CA PHE A 19 -4.09 13.73 -8.09
C PHE A 19 -5.01 12.50 -8.13
N LEU A 20 -6.33 12.68 -8.32
CA LEU A 20 -7.24 11.54 -8.42
C LEU A 20 -6.88 10.64 -9.61
N THR A 21 -6.57 11.20 -10.78
CA THR A 21 -6.19 10.39 -11.94
C THR A 21 -4.85 9.66 -11.75
N LEU A 22 -3.89 10.26 -11.03
CA LEU A 22 -2.65 9.57 -10.61
C LEU A 22 -2.92 8.44 -9.61
N LEU A 23 -3.82 8.66 -8.65
CA LEU A 23 -4.27 7.65 -7.68
C LEU A 23 -4.97 6.48 -8.36
N LEU A 24 -5.85 6.75 -9.35
CA LEU A 24 -6.51 5.70 -10.14
C LEU A 24 -5.48 4.79 -10.82
N ARG A 25 -4.55 5.36 -11.60
CA ARG A 25 -3.57 4.57 -12.37
C ARG A 25 -2.57 3.84 -11.47
N SER A 26 -2.08 4.48 -10.42
CA SER A 26 -1.18 3.84 -9.46
C SER A 26 -1.90 2.79 -8.59
N GLY A 27 -3.17 2.98 -8.28
CA GLY A 27 -4.01 1.99 -7.60
C GLY A 27 -4.23 0.73 -8.45
N PHE A 28 -4.42 0.87 -9.76
CA PHE A 28 -4.48 -0.28 -10.68
C PHE A 28 -3.16 -1.06 -10.75
N GLU A 29 -2.01 -0.38 -10.69
CA GLU A 29 -0.69 -1.04 -10.58
C GLU A 29 -0.58 -1.85 -9.28
N ILE A 30 -1.04 -1.31 -8.16
CA ILE A 30 -1.04 -2.04 -6.89
C ILE A 30 -1.96 -3.26 -6.97
N LEU A 31 -3.15 -3.09 -7.55
CA LEU A 31 -4.12 -4.18 -7.72
C LEU A 31 -3.60 -5.31 -8.62
N SER A 32 -2.83 -5.01 -9.67
CA SER A 32 -2.38 -6.01 -10.64
C SER A 32 -1.48 -7.09 -10.02
N THR A 33 -0.79 -6.77 -8.92
CA THR A 33 0.14 -7.71 -8.24
C THR A 33 -0.57 -8.79 -7.42
N HIS A 34 -1.78 -8.51 -6.98
CA HIS A 34 -2.69 -9.49 -6.43
C HIS A 34 -4.10 -9.12 -6.85
N ALA A 35 -4.43 -9.46 -8.09
CA ALA A 35 -5.64 -9.09 -8.80
C ALA A 35 -6.89 -9.83 -8.29
N LYS A 36 -7.01 -9.99 -6.97
CA LYS A 36 -8.06 -10.68 -6.22
C LYS A 36 -8.40 -9.87 -4.96
N LEU A 37 -9.68 -9.84 -4.59
CA LEU A 37 -10.19 -9.12 -3.41
C LEU A 37 -11.01 -10.08 -2.54
N TYR A 38 -10.88 -9.94 -1.22
CA TYR A 38 -11.49 -10.82 -0.23
C TYR A 38 -12.24 -10.03 0.83
N TRP A 39 -13.19 -10.67 1.49
CA TRP A 39 -13.80 -10.13 2.71
C TRP A 39 -13.07 -10.59 3.97
N HIS A 40 -12.40 -11.75 3.93
CA HIS A 40 -11.75 -12.36 5.09
C HIS A 40 -10.22 -12.21 5.05
N ASP A 41 -9.61 -12.03 6.22
CA ASP A 41 -8.18 -11.74 6.38
C ASP A 41 -7.25 -12.95 6.12
N ASP A 42 -7.79 -14.15 5.95
CA ASP A 42 -7.00 -15.33 5.58
C ASP A 42 -6.59 -15.37 4.11
N SER A 43 -7.25 -14.58 3.24
CA SER A 43 -7.02 -14.55 1.79
C SER A 43 -6.95 -15.94 1.16
N ALA A 44 -7.77 -16.87 1.66
CA ALA A 44 -7.75 -18.26 1.24
C ALA A 44 -8.02 -18.39 -0.27
N PRO A 45 -7.24 -19.17 -1.03
CA PRO A 45 -7.49 -19.34 -2.45
C PRO A 45 -8.91 -19.86 -2.73
N GLY A 46 -9.64 -19.19 -3.62
CA GLY A 46 -11.01 -19.55 -3.98
C GLY A 46 -12.09 -18.85 -3.16
N THR A 47 -11.74 -18.04 -2.14
CA THR A 47 -12.69 -17.25 -1.34
C THR A 47 -12.78 -15.78 -1.78
N GLU A 48 -12.06 -15.39 -2.83
CA GLU A 48 -12.17 -14.05 -3.38
C GLU A 48 -13.58 -13.75 -3.90
N TRP A 49 -14.10 -12.56 -3.61
CA TRP A 49 -15.40 -12.11 -4.15
C TRP A 49 -15.23 -11.43 -5.52
N ALA A 50 -14.03 -10.93 -5.83
CA ALA A 50 -13.67 -10.40 -7.12
C ALA A 50 -12.29 -10.90 -7.56
N ARG A 51 -12.21 -11.30 -8.84
CA ARG A 51 -11.01 -11.82 -9.49
C ARG A 51 -10.84 -11.12 -10.84
N PHE A 52 -9.69 -10.48 -11.04
CA PHE A 52 -9.31 -9.76 -12.27
C PHE A 52 -8.13 -10.41 -13.00
N THR A 53 -7.85 -11.67 -12.68
CA THR A 53 -6.81 -12.51 -13.30
C THR A 53 -7.43 -13.78 -13.86
N ARG A 54 -6.82 -14.30 -14.93
CA ARG A 54 -7.12 -15.65 -15.47
C ARG A 54 -6.16 -16.72 -14.96
N LYS A 55 -5.11 -16.34 -14.24
CA LYS A 55 -4.12 -17.26 -13.68
C LYS A 55 -4.76 -18.10 -12.58
N VAL A 56 -4.38 -19.38 -12.54
CA VAL A 56 -4.82 -20.34 -11.54
C VAL A 56 -3.60 -20.87 -10.81
N MET A 57 -3.71 -21.00 -9.48
CA MET A 57 -2.69 -21.63 -8.66
C MET A 57 -2.60 -23.10 -9.02
N THR A 58 -1.47 -23.52 -9.58
CA THR A 58 -1.24 -24.90 -10.00
C THR A 58 -0.57 -25.71 -8.88
N THR A 59 -0.74 -27.03 -8.91
CA THR A 59 -0.18 -27.96 -7.90
C THR A 59 1.04 -28.74 -8.40
N ASP A 60 1.40 -28.58 -9.67
CA ASP A 60 2.51 -29.25 -10.35
C ASP A 60 3.88 -28.66 -9.99
N LYS A 61 3.90 -27.42 -9.49
CA LYS A 61 5.09 -26.73 -8.99
C LYS A 61 4.80 -26.03 -7.67
N LEU A 62 5.85 -25.62 -6.96
CA LEU A 62 5.71 -24.67 -5.87
C LEU A 62 5.27 -23.32 -6.46
N TYR A 63 3.99 -23.04 -6.32
CA TYR A 63 3.36 -21.81 -6.77
C TYR A 63 3.54 -20.73 -5.70
N ASP A 64 4.22 -19.65 -6.05
CA ASP A 64 4.45 -18.52 -5.15
C ASP A 64 3.62 -17.30 -5.54
N THR A 65 3.79 -16.21 -4.79
CA THR A 65 3.01 -15.01 -5.02
C THR A 65 3.51 -14.15 -6.19
N LEU A 66 4.70 -14.41 -6.75
CA LEU A 66 5.15 -13.74 -7.97
C LEU A 66 4.50 -14.35 -9.21
N ASP A 67 4.22 -15.67 -9.18
CA ASP A 67 3.46 -16.34 -10.24
C ASP A 67 2.06 -15.70 -10.46
N GLU A 68 1.51 -14.99 -9.47
CA GLU A 68 0.19 -14.33 -9.52
C GLU A 68 0.18 -12.92 -10.15
N GLU A 69 1.33 -12.26 -10.31
CA GLU A 69 1.37 -10.85 -10.72
C GLU A 69 0.95 -10.64 -12.17
N GLU A 70 0.14 -9.61 -12.45
CA GLU A 70 -0.28 -9.26 -13.80
C GLU A 70 0.50 -8.07 -14.37
N ASP A 71 0.95 -8.21 -15.63
CA ASP A 71 1.57 -7.12 -16.41
C ASP A 71 0.48 -6.24 -17.02
N TYR A 72 -0.02 -5.28 -16.24
CA TYR A 72 -0.97 -4.30 -16.76
C TYR A 72 -0.30 -3.30 -17.70
N HIS A 73 -1.01 -2.93 -18.77
CA HIS A 73 -0.49 -1.99 -19.76
C HIS A 73 -0.29 -0.59 -19.15
N PRO A 74 0.80 0.12 -19.48
CA PRO A 74 1.08 1.47 -18.97
C PRO A 74 0.02 2.53 -19.24
N LEU A 75 -0.96 2.28 -20.12
CA LEU A 75 -2.09 3.20 -20.33
C LEU A 75 -3.09 3.16 -19.16
N ILE A 76 -3.23 1.99 -18.52
CA ILE A 76 -4.20 1.76 -17.45
C ILE A 76 -3.50 1.89 -16.09
N ALA A 77 -2.28 1.38 -15.98
CA ALA A 77 -1.51 1.37 -14.74
C ALA A 77 -0.31 2.32 -14.80
N LEU A 78 0.10 2.85 -13.64
CA LEU A 78 1.28 3.70 -13.49
C LEU A 78 2.30 2.99 -12.61
N PRO A 79 3.42 2.47 -13.18
CA PRO A 79 3.88 2.63 -14.56
C PRO A 79 3.51 1.50 -15.54
N GLY A 80 2.79 0.47 -15.11
CA GLY A 80 2.65 -0.79 -15.83
C GLY A 80 3.90 -1.68 -15.69
N ARG A 81 3.89 -2.86 -16.33
CA ARG A 81 5.07 -3.76 -16.36
C ARG A 81 5.42 -4.38 -15.01
N SER A 82 4.41 -4.70 -14.20
CA SER A 82 4.56 -5.36 -12.89
C SER A 82 5.51 -4.63 -11.93
N GLN A 83 5.55 -3.29 -11.98
CA GLN A 83 6.45 -2.47 -11.18
C GLN A 83 5.78 -2.00 -9.89
N LEU A 84 5.43 -2.95 -9.01
CA LEU A 84 4.74 -2.67 -7.74
C LEU A 84 5.41 -1.58 -6.90
N GLY A 85 6.74 -1.61 -6.82
CA GLY A 85 7.51 -0.65 -6.03
C GLY A 85 7.27 0.78 -6.48
N ILE A 86 7.36 1.00 -7.79
CA ILE A 86 7.15 2.31 -8.39
C ILE A 86 5.68 2.72 -8.33
N GLY A 87 4.74 1.79 -8.56
CA GLY A 87 3.31 2.03 -8.38
C GLY A 87 2.97 2.53 -6.98
N ARG A 88 3.54 1.90 -5.95
CA ARG A 88 3.37 2.33 -4.55
C ARG A 88 3.96 3.71 -4.28
N HIS A 89 5.13 4.03 -4.84
CA HIS A 89 5.71 5.37 -4.73
C HIS A 89 4.80 6.44 -5.34
N TRP A 90 4.26 6.22 -6.53
CA TRP A 90 3.29 7.14 -7.12
C TRP A 90 2.01 7.25 -6.32
N HIS A 91 1.49 6.13 -5.84
CA HIS A 91 0.26 6.10 -5.07
C HIS A 91 0.40 6.94 -3.80
N PHE A 92 1.40 6.66 -2.96
CA PHE A 92 1.58 7.38 -1.70
C PHE A 92 2.02 8.83 -1.90
N GLY A 93 2.82 9.12 -2.93
CA GLY A 93 3.14 10.50 -3.30
C GLY A 93 1.89 11.30 -3.69
N ALA A 94 1.02 10.70 -4.51
CA ALA A 94 -0.25 11.31 -4.91
C ALA A 94 -1.24 11.42 -3.74
N VAL A 95 -1.27 10.46 -2.81
CA VAL A 95 -2.10 10.54 -1.59
C VAL A 95 -1.71 11.77 -0.77
N ILE A 96 -0.41 12.02 -0.56
CA ILE A 96 0.05 13.19 0.20
C ILE A 96 -0.40 14.48 -0.50
N GLY A 97 -0.21 14.58 -1.82
CA GLY A 97 -0.68 15.72 -2.61
C GLY A 97 -2.19 15.92 -2.52
N TRP A 98 -2.95 14.85 -2.70
CA TRP A 98 -4.41 14.86 -2.64
C TRP A 98 -4.94 15.25 -1.25
N MET A 99 -4.31 14.76 -0.18
CA MET A 99 -4.67 15.12 1.19
C MET A 99 -4.37 16.58 1.50
N MET A 100 -3.27 17.15 0.97
CA MET A 100 -2.98 18.58 1.14
C MET A 100 -4.00 19.45 0.41
N VAL A 101 -4.38 19.10 -0.82
CA VAL A 101 -5.46 19.77 -1.58
C VAL A 101 -6.80 19.61 -0.86
N GLY A 102 -7.09 18.42 -0.33
CA GLY A 102 -8.31 18.18 0.45
C GLY A 102 -8.34 19.02 1.74
N LEU A 103 -7.22 19.15 2.43
CA LEU A 103 -7.10 19.96 3.63
C LEU A 103 -7.31 21.45 3.31
N SER A 104 -6.65 21.99 2.27
CA SER A 104 -6.88 23.37 1.83
C SER A 104 -8.33 23.60 1.45
N TYR A 105 -8.91 22.66 0.70
CA TYR A 105 -10.30 22.71 0.27
C TYR A 105 -11.23 22.77 1.47
N TYR A 106 -11.10 21.87 2.45
CA TYR A 106 -11.97 21.84 3.63
C TYR A 106 -11.85 23.12 4.45
N ILE A 107 -10.62 23.59 4.73
CA ILE A 107 -10.40 24.83 5.48
C ILE A 107 -11.09 26.01 4.80
N LEU A 108 -10.86 26.19 3.49
CA LEU A 108 -11.42 27.31 2.74
C LEU A 108 -12.92 27.17 2.52
N LEU A 109 -13.43 25.94 2.34
CA LEU A 109 -14.84 25.64 2.19
C LEU A 109 -15.65 26.11 3.40
N PHE A 110 -15.17 25.81 4.61
CA PHE A 110 -15.81 26.24 5.85
C PHE A 110 -15.56 27.72 6.15
N ALA A 111 -14.31 28.20 5.99
CA ALA A 111 -13.95 29.59 6.30
C ALA A 111 -14.67 30.62 5.41
N THR A 112 -14.98 30.26 4.15
CA THR A 112 -15.64 31.18 3.19
C THR A 112 -17.15 30.96 3.07
N GLY A 113 -17.74 30.05 3.87
CA GLY A 113 -19.16 29.71 3.77
C GLY A 113 -19.56 28.96 2.50
N GLN A 114 -18.59 28.50 1.70
CA GLN A 114 -18.88 27.77 0.45
C GLN A 114 -19.48 26.37 0.71
N TRP A 115 -19.39 25.84 1.93
CA TRP A 115 -20.06 24.60 2.34
C TRP A 115 -21.60 24.65 2.20
N HIS A 116 -22.20 25.85 2.27
CA HIS A 116 -23.63 26.07 2.05
C HIS A 116 -24.09 25.57 0.67
N ARG A 117 -23.19 25.51 -0.33
CA ARG A 117 -23.44 24.95 -1.67
C ARG A 117 -23.85 23.48 -1.64
N TYR A 118 -23.44 22.73 -0.61
CA TYR A 118 -23.68 21.30 -0.52
C TYR A 118 -24.67 20.92 0.57
N TRP A 119 -24.97 21.85 1.49
CA TRP A 119 -25.84 21.55 2.61
C TRP A 119 -27.32 21.54 2.19
N PRO A 120 -28.07 20.47 2.53
CA PRO A 120 -29.51 20.43 2.34
C PRO A 120 -30.23 21.20 3.46
N TYR A 121 -30.97 22.26 3.11
CA TYR A 121 -31.78 23.03 4.07
C TYR A 121 -33.21 22.51 4.22
N SER A 122 -33.63 21.56 3.38
CA SER A 122 -34.96 20.97 3.37
C SER A 122 -34.86 19.47 3.06
N TRP A 123 -35.73 18.68 3.69
CA TRP A 123 -35.89 17.25 3.38
C TRP A 123 -36.55 17.01 2.00
N SER A 124 -37.21 18.01 1.42
CA SER A 124 -37.79 17.91 0.07
C SER A 124 -36.74 17.63 -1.01
N ILE A 125 -35.47 17.95 -0.74
CA ILE A 125 -34.36 17.70 -1.66
C ILE A 125 -34.26 16.23 -2.09
N PHE A 126 -34.64 15.29 -1.22
CA PHE A 126 -34.59 13.86 -1.56
C PHE A 126 -35.67 13.47 -2.57
N SER A 127 -36.88 14.02 -2.43
CA SER A 127 -37.95 13.83 -3.42
C SER A 127 -37.65 14.58 -4.73
N GLU A 128 -37.09 15.78 -4.64
CA GLU A 128 -36.66 16.56 -5.82
C GLU A 128 -35.55 15.83 -6.57
N ALA A 129 -34.56 15.28 -5.87
CA ALA A 129 -33.48 14.50 -6.49
C ALA A 129 -34.00 13.25 -7.20
N TRP A 130 -35.05 12.59 -6.69
CA TRP A 130 -35.70 11.50 -7.41
C TRP A 130 -36.33 11.97 -8.73
N ASN A 131 -37.02 13.12 -8.72
CA ASN A 131 -37.57 13.72 -9.93
C ASN A 131 -36.46 14.10 -10.93
N ASP A 132 -35.34 14.63 -10.43
CA ASP A 132 -34.18 14.96 -11.25
C ASP A 132 -33.59 13.71 -11.92
N ILE A 133 -33.46 12.60 -11.19
CA ILE A 133 -33.00 11.32 -11.75
C ILE A 133 -33.91 10.88 -12.89
N VAL A 134 -35.23 10.89 -12.70
CA VAL A 134 -36.19 10.51 -13.76
C VAL A 134 -36.06 11.45 -14.97
N THR A 135 -35.87 12.75 -14.72
CA THR A 135 -35.67 13.76 -15.76
C THR A 135 -34.39 13.48 -16.57
N TYR A 136 -33.27 13.19 -15.89
CA TYR A 136 -32.03 12.79 -16.55
C TYR A 136 -32.16 11.49 -17.35
N LEU A 137 -32.87 10.48 -16.82
CA LEU A 137 -33.12 9.22 -17.53
C LEU A 137 -34.00 9.41 -18.77
N SER A 138 -34.80 10.47 -18.81
CA SER A 138 -35.55 10.90 -20.00
C SER A 138 -34.74 11.76 -20.98
N PHE A 139 -33.43 11.91 -20.76
CA PHE A 139 -32.51 12.77 -21.52
C PHE A 139 -32.86 14.27 -21.48
N ASN A 140 -33.54 14.71 -20.42
CA ASN A 140 -33.85 16.11 -20.17
C ASN A 140 -33.01 16.67 -19.01
N LEU A 141 -32.84 17.99 -19.00
CA LEU A 141 -32.16 18.68 -17.90
C LEU A 141 -33.17 19.08 -16.82
N PRO A 142 -32.99 18.66 -15.56
CA PRO A 142 -33.81 19.13 -14.47
C PRO A 142 -33.57 20.63 -14.19
N PRO A 143 -34.56 21.33 -13.63
CA PRO A 143 -34.39 22.70 -13.19
C PRO A 143 -33.37 22.78 -12.05
N LEU A 144 -32.57 23.85 -12.04
CA LEU A 144 -31.67 24.14 -10.92
C LEU A 144 -32.49 24.55 -9.68
N LEU A 145 -31.93 24.29 -8.49
CA LEU A 145 -32.53 24.74 -7.24
C LEU A 145 -32.57 26.29 -7.18
N PRO A 146 -33.61 26.89 -6.58
CA PRO A 146 -33.75 28.35 -6.51
C PRO A 146 -32.52 29.04 -5.89
N GLY A 147 -31.85 29.89 -6.67
CA GLY A 147 -30.68 30.65 -6.23
C GLY A 147 -29.38 29.84 -6.09
N GLU A 148 -29.37 28.58 -6.52
CA GLU A 148 -28.24 27.66 -6.44
C GLU A 148 -27.73 27.31 -7.85
N PRO A 149 -26.44 27.00 -8.01
CA PRO A 149 -25.88 26.61 -9.30
C PRO A 149 -26.08 25.11 -9.61
N LEU A 150 -26.83 24.37 -8.78
CA LEU A 150 -26.98 22.92 -8.81
C LEU A 150 -28.46 22.51 -8.77
N ASP A 151 -28.80 21.42 -9.43
CA ASP A 151 -30.05 20.68 -9.17
C ASP A 151 -29.94 19.85 -7.87
N ALA A 152 -31.03 19.20 -7.46
CA ALA A 152 -31.10 18.49 -6.18
C ALA A 152 -30.20 17.25 -6.16
N ILE A 153 -30.20 16.45 -7.24
CA ILE A 153 -29.35 15.24 -7.30
C ILE A 153 -27.86 15.59 -7.39
N GLN A 154 -27.48 16.63 -8.12
CA GLN A 154 -26.11 17.15 -8.17
C GLN A 154 -25.66 17.62 -6.78
N LYS A 155 -26.49 18.38 -6.06
CA LYS A 155 -26.17 18.86 -4.71
C LYS A 155 -25.88 17.69 -3.77
N LEU A 156 -26.78 16.70 -3.73
CA LEU A 156 -26.61 15.50 -2.90
C LEU A 156 -25.40 14.66 -3.33
N THR A 157 -25.17 14.49 -4.63
CA THR A 157 -24.04 13.71 -5.16
C THR A 157 -22.71 14.37 -4.81
N TYR A 158 -22.57 15.68 -5.03
CA TYR A 158 -21.34 16.40 -4.68
C TYR A 158 -21.11 16.43 -3.16
N ALA A 159 -22.16 16.60 -2.36
CA ALA A 159 -22.06 16.45 -0.91
C ALA A 159 -21.57 15.06 -0.50
N GLY A 160 -22.14 14.00 -1.09
CA GLY A 160 -21.72 12.61 -0.85
C GLY A 160 -20.27 12.36 -1.26
N VAL A 161 -19.83 12.83 -2.42
CA VAL A 161 -18.44 12.67 -2.88
C VAL A 161 -17.47 13.38 -1.93
N ILE A 162 -17.75 14.63 -1.58
CA ILE A 162 -16.85 15.46 -0.78
C ILE A 162 -16.81 15.01 0.68
N PHE A 163 -17.96 14.78 1.31
CA PHE A 163 -18.06 14.57 2.76
C PHE A 163 -18.16 13.10 3.18
N ILE A 164 -18.43 12.18 2.25
CA ILE A 164 -18.54 10.75 2.56
C ILE A 164 -17.47 9.97 1.81
N LEU A 165 -17.49 9.98 0.47
CA LEU A 165 -16.63 9.11 -0.34
C LEU A 165 -15.14 9.43 -0.19
N ALA A 166 -14.76 10.72 -0.21
CA ALA A 166 -13.38 11.12 -0.04
C ALA A 166 -12.82 10.77 1.36
N PRO A 167 -13.46 11.15 2.49
CA PRO A 167 -13.05 10.68 3.81
C PRO A 167 -13.04 9.16 3.94
N PHE A 168 -14.01 8.47 3.36
CA PHE A 168 -14.06 7.01 3.36
C PHE A 168 -12.85 6.38 2.65
N GLN A 169 -12.41 6.93 1.50
CA GLN A 169 -11.18 6.47 0.83
C GLN A 169 -9.93 6.68 1.68
N ILE A 170 -9.82 7.83 2.36
CA ILE A 170 -8.70 8.11 3.27
C ILE A 170 -8.68 7.10 4.42
N LEU A 171 -9.82 6.85 5.04
CA LEU A 171 -9.93 5.92 6.17
C LEU A 171 -9.66 4.46 5.75
N THR A 172 -10.28 3.99 4.67
CA THR A 172 -10.04 2.63 4.16
C THR A 172 -8.59 2.45 3.65
N GLY A 173 -7.96 3.51 3.13
CA GLY A 173 -6.54 3.51 2.79
C GLY A 173 -5.64 3.38 4.04
N ALA A 174 -5.93 4.15 5.09
CA ALA A 174 -5.18 4.07 6.35
C ALA A 174 -5.34 2.69 7.04
N ALA A 175 -6.51 2.05 6.94
CA ALA A 175 -6.74 0.70 7.46
C ALA A 175 -5.88 -0.38 6.76
N GLN A 176 -5.33 -0.08 5.59
CA GLN A 176 -4.39 -0.93 4.86
C GLN A 176 -2.92 -0.65 5.20
N SER A 177 -2.59 0.18 6.19
CA SER A 177 -1.21 0.31 6.67
C SER A 177 -0.88 -0.81 7.68
N PRO A 178 0.23 -1.56 7.51
CA PRO A 178 0.67 -2.56 8.48
C PRO A 178 0.89 -1.97 9.87
N ALA A 179 1.51 -0.79 9.97
CA ALA A 179 1.77 -0.14 11.25
C ALA A 179 0.48 0.27 11.98
N ILE A 180 -0.53 0.76 11.24
CA ILE A 180 -1.84 1.10 11.82
C ILE A 180 -2.57 -0.18 12.25
N ALA A 181 -2.62 -1.19 11.38
CA ALA A 181 -3.25 -2.48 11.70
C ALA A 181 -2.62 -3.14 12.93
N ALA A 182 -1.30 -3.06 13.05
CA ALA A 182 -0.55 -3.59 14.17
C ALA A 182 -0.84 -2.86 15.49
N ARG A 183 -0.95 -1.52 15.44
CA ARG A 183 -1.12 -0.67 16.64
C ARG A 183 -2.57 -0.48 17.08
N PHE A 184 -3.50 -0.47 16.12
CA PHE A 184 -4.92 -0.20 16.32
C PHE A 184 -5.80 -1.27 15.63
N PRO A 185 -5.75 -2.55 16.05
CA PRO A 185 -6.54 -3.61 15.43
C PRO A 185 -8.06 -3.33 15.40
N TRP A 186 -8.57 -2.60 16.41
CA TRP A 186 -9.99 -2.22 16.48
C TRP A 186 -10.44 -1.37 15.27
N TYR A 187 -9.57 -0.49 14.78
CA TYR A 187 -9.87 0.41 13.67
C TYR A 187 -10.04 -0.36 12.38
N VAL A 188 -9.14 -1.33 12.14
CA VAL A 188 -9.22 -2.21 10.96
C VAL A 188 -10.44 -3.13 11.05
N ARG A 189 -10.77 -3.62 12.24
CA ARG A 189 -11.98 -4.44 12.46
C ARG A 189 -13.29 -3.69 12.18
N MET A 190 -13.35 -2.36 12.34
CA MET A 190 -14.55 -1.60 11.96
C MET A 190 -14.92 -1.73 10.48
N PHE A 191 -13.94 -2.02 9.63
CA PHE A 191 -14.15 -2.28 8.21
C PHE A 191 -14.33 -3.76 7.87
N GLY A 192 -14.36 -4.65 8.86
CA GLY A 192 -14.44 -6.11 8.69
C GLY A 192 -13.09 -6.83 8.61
N GLY A 193 -11.98 -6.13 8.87
CA GLY A 193 -10.63 -6.66 8.67
C GLY A 193 -9.87 -5.93 7.57
N ARG A 194 -8.62 -6.29 7.36
CA ARG A 194 -7.76 -5.65 6.36
C ARG A 194 -8.20 -5.94 4.94
N GLN A 195 -8.58 -7.18 4.63
CA GLN A 195 -9.05 -7.55 3.30
C GLN A 195 -10.37 -6.89 2.97
N ALA A 196 -11.31 -6.86 3.92
CA ALA A 196 -12.54 -6.10 3.77
C ALA A 196 -12.27 -4.60 3.55
N ALA A 197 -11.34 -3.98 4.30
CA ALA A 197 -10.93 -2.60 4.06
C ALA A 197 -10.36 -2.38 2.65
N ARG A 198 -9.54 -3.30 2.14
CA ARG A 198 -9.02 -3.27 0.75
C ARG A 198 -10.14 -3.39 -0.29
N SER A 199 -11.11 -4.27 -0.06
CA SER A 199 -12.29 -4.44 -0.91
C SER A 199 -13.19 -3.21 -0.92
N LEU A 200 -13.46 -2.63 0.25
CA LEU A 200 -14.19 -1.38 0.41
C LEU A 200 -13.46 -0.19 -0.26
N HIS A 201 -12.13 -0.15 -0.14
CA HIS A 201 -11.31 0.85 -0.81
C HIS A 201 -11.46 0.74 -2.34
N PHE A 202 -11.39 -0.47 -2.89
CA PHE A 202 -11.64 -0.70 -4.32
C PHE A 202 -13.08 -0.35 -4.75
N LEU A 203 -14.09 -0.65 -3.92
CA LEU A 203 -15.47 -0.24 -4.23
C LEU A 203 -15.62 1.29 -4.25
N GLY A 204 -14.94 2.02 -3.38
CA GLY A 204 -14.94 3.48 -3.44
C GLY A 204 -14.13 4.04 -4.62
N LEU A 205 -13.07 3.34 -5.06
CA LEU A 205 -12.40 3.63 -6.35
C LEU A 205 -13.41 3.52 -7.50
N LEU A 206 -14.20 2.44 -7.55
CA LEU A 206 -15.23 2.25 -8.57
C LEU A 206 -16.31 3.35 -8.49
N ALA A 207 -16.73 3.73 -7.29
CA ALA A 207 -17.66 4.85 -7.10
C ALA A 207 -17.10 6.18 -7.64
N PHE A 208 -15.80 6.45 -7.43
CA PHE A 208 -15.13 7.61 -8.03
C PHE A 208 -15.11 7.53 -9.57
N VAL A 209 -14.79 6.36 -10.13
CA VAL A 209 -14.78 6.15 -11.59
C VAL A 209 -16.17 6.40 -12.20
N VAL A 210 -17.22 5.84 -11.58
CA VAL A 210 -18.62 6.04 -12.01
C VAL A 210 -19.00 7.51 -11.91
N PHE A 211 -18.70 8.16 -10.78
CA PHE A 211 -18.94 9.59 -10.59
C PHE A 211 -18.24 10.43 -11.67
N ILE A 212 -16.96 10.19 -11.93
CA ILE A 212 -16.19 10.92 -12.94
C ILE A 212 -16.79 10.71 -14.34
N ALA A 213 -17.15 9.47 -14.69
CA ALA A 213 -17.75 9.16 -15.98
C ALA A 213 -19.09 9.89 -16.18
N ILE A 214 -19.96 9.89 -15.17
CA ILE A 214 -21.24 10.61 -15.22
C ILE A 214 -21.00 12.12 -15.27
N HIS A 215 -20.15 12.65 -14.39
CA HIS A 215 -19.83 14.06 -14.30
C HIS A 215 -19.26 14.63 -15.62
N LEU A 216 -18.34 13.90 -16.27
CA LEU A 216 -17.79 14.28 -17.58
C LEU A 216 -18.82 14.15 -18.70
N SER A 217 -19.69 13.14 -18.65
CA SER A 217 -20.78 12.99 -19.61
C SER A 217 -21.72 14.20 -19.53
N MET A 218 -22.03 14.65 -18.30
CA MET A 218 -22.87 15.83 -18.11
C MET A 218 -22.24 17.10 -18.67
N LEU A 219 -20.93 17.26 -18.48
CA LEU A 219 -20.17 18.36 -19.08
C LEU A 219 -20.27 18.31 -20.61
N PHE A 220 -20.06 17.14 -21.22
CA PHE A 220 -20.03 16.98 -22.67
C PHE A 220 -21.40 17.25 -23.33
N PHE A 221 -22.48 16.68 -22.79
CA PHE A 221 -23.80 16.78 -23.43
C PHE A 221 -24.54 18.08 -23.13
N TRP A 222 -24.38 18.66 -21.95
CA TRP A 222 -25.32 19.69 -21.47
C TRP A 222 -24.67 21.02 -21.06
N GLY A 223 -23.35 21.08 -20.90
CA GLY A 223 -22.76 22.23 -20.22
C GLY A 223 -21.40 22.68 -20.69
N TRP A 224 -20.82 22.07 -21.73
CA TRP A 224 -19.40 22.21 -22.08
C TRP A 224 -18.93 23.67 -22.03
N GLY A 225 -19.49 24.56 -22.83
CA GLY A 225 -19.03 25.96 -22.87
C GLY A 225 -19.26 26.75 -21.56
N ARG A 226 -20.48 26.68 -21.02
CA ARG A 226 -20.88 27.46 -19.84
C ARG A 226 -20.18 26.98 -18.56
N LEU A 227 -20.22 25.67 -18.29
CA LEU A 227 -19.61 25.08 -17.10
C LEU A 227 -18.09 25.24 -17.14
N THR A 228 -17.48 25.12 -18.32
CA THR A 228 -16.05 25.37 -18.49
C THR A 228 -15.69 26.83 -18.18
N ALA A 229 -16.52 27.80 -18.59
CA ALA A 229 -16.32 29.21 -18.23
C ALA A 229 -16.42 29.45 -16.71
N LEU A 230 -17.34 28.77 -16.02
CA LEU A 230 -17.44 28.82 -14.56
C LEU A 230 -16.21 28.19 -13.88
N MET A 231 -15.72 27.06 -14.37
CA MET A 231 -14.52 26.40 -13.82
C MET A 231 -13.23 27.19 -14.07
N ILE A 232 -13.13 27.93 -15.18
CA ILE A 232 -11.90 28.67 -15.52
C ILE A 232 -11.91 30.09 -15.00
N PHE A 233 -13.01 30.84 -15.16
CA PHE A 233 -13.06 32.26 -14.81
C PHE A 233 -13.99 32.59 -13.64
N GLY A 234 -14.78 31.62 -13.18
CA GLY A 234 -15.81 31.82 -12.15
C GLY A 234 -17.05 32.56 -12.65
N THR A 235 -17.05 33.02 -13.91
CA THR A 235 -18.14 33.75 -14.55
C THR A 235 -18.21 33.41 -16.04
N VAL A 236 -19.39 33.51 -16.64
CA VAL A 236 -19.62 33.22 -18.07
C VAL A 236 -19.38 34.50 -18.88
N ARG A 237 -18.11 34.88 -19.06
CA ARG A 237 -17.73 36.06 -19.88
C ARG A 237 -17.29 35.67 -21.30
N ASN A 238 -16.39 34.70 -21.41
CA ASN A 238 -15.86 34.27 -22.70
C ASN A 238 -15.71 32.74 -22.75
N VAL A 239 -16.63 32.09 -23.46
CA VAL A 239 -16.71 30.63 -23.57
C VAL A 239 -15.57 30.06 -24.42
N TYR A 240 -15.13 30.78 -25.47
CA TYR A 240 -14.05 30.34 -26.34
C TYR A 240 -12.73 30.23 -25.57
N TRP A 241 -12.34 31.30 -24.88
CA TRP A 241 -11.11 31.30 -24.08
C TRP A 241 -11.18 30.32 -22.90
N ALA A 242 -12.34 30.17 -22.26
CA ALA A 242 -12.50 29.18 -21.20
C ALA A 242 -12.29 27.75 -21.71
N THR A 243 -12.85 27.44 -22.88
CA THR A 243 -12.67 26.14 -23.53
C THR A 243 -11.22 25.90 -23.90
N ALA A 244 -10.57 26.87 -24.55
CA ALA A 244 -9.16 26.79 -24.91
C ALA A 244 -8.27 26.57 -23.68
N SER A 245 -8.47 27.36 -22.61
CA SER A 245 -7.72 27.19 -21.35
C SER A 245 -7.92 25.82 -20.72
N SER A 246 -9.14 25.27 -20.75
CA SER A 246 -9.40 23.94 -20.19
C SER A 246 -8.76 22.82 -20.99
N LEU A 247 -8.80 22.91 -22.32
CA LEU A 247 -8.09 21.97 -23.19
C LEU A 247 -6.58 22.01 -22.94
N VAL A 248 -6.01 23.20 -22.70
CA VAL A 248 -4.61 23.34 -22.31
C VAL A 248 -4.33 22.68 -20.96
N ILE A 249 -5.18 22.90 -19.94
CA ILE A 249 -5.00 22.25 -18.63
C ILE A 249 -5.11 20.72 -18.75
N ILE A 250 -6.07 20.21 -19.52
CA ILE A 250 -6.22 18.77 -19.79
C ILE A 250 -4.96 18.23 -20.49
N ALA A 251 -4.46 18.93 -21.52
CA ALA A 251 -3.24 18.56 -22.22
C ALA A 251 -2.02 18.53 -21.27
N VAL A 252 -1.93 19.48 -20.33
CA VAL A 252 -0.89 19.49 -19.28
C VAL A 252 -1.05 18.29 -18.35
N ILE A 253 -2.25 17.96 -17.88
CA ILE A 253 -2.50 16.77 -17.04
C ILE A 253 -2.08 15.50 -17.78
N VAL A 254 -2.46 15.35 -19.05
CA VAL A 254 -2.04 14.22 -19.90
C VAL A 254 -0.52 14.18 -20.04
N ALA A 255 0.12 15.33 -20.28
CA ALA A 255 1.58 15.41 -20.38
C ALA A 255 2.27 15.00 -19.07
N VAL A 256 1.72 15.37 -17.90
CA VAL A 256 2.21 14.92 -16.60
C VAL A 256 2.09 13.40 -16.47
N HIS A 257 0.97 12.81 -16.89
CA HIS A 257 0.78 11.36 -16.87
C HIS A 257 1.75 10.60 -17.78
N VAL A 258 2.00 11.13 -18.98
CA VAL A 258 2.99 10.59 -19.91
C VAL A 258 4.39 10.72 -19.32
N ALA A 259 4.76 11.89 -18.80
CA ALA A 259 6.05 12.14 -18.17
C ALA A 259 6.28 11.23 -16.96
N ALA A 260 5.28 11.06 -16.09
CA ALA A 260 5.33 10.16 -14.94
C ALA A 260 5.61 8.72 -15.37
N THR A 261 4.93 8.25 -16.42
CA THR A 261 5.09 6.90 -16.97
C THR A 261 6.48 6.71 -17.57
N VAL A 262 6.91 7.63 -18.43
CA VAL A 262 8.22 7.59 -19.10
C VAL A 262 9.36 7.68 -18.09
N TRP A 263 9.26 8.58 -17.11
CA TRP A 263 10.27 8.72 -16.04
C TRP A 263 10.38 7.45 -15.21
N SER A 264 9.25 6.82 -14.88
CA SER A 264 9.20 5.56 -14.14
C SER A 264 9.85 4.41 -14.89
N GLN A 265 9.58 4.28 -16.20
CA GLN A 265 10.14 3.18 -16.99
C GLN A 265 11.61 3.39 -17.34
N ARG A 266 12.04 4.63 -17.60
CA ARG A 266 13.44 4.94 -17.95
C ARG A 266 14.35 5.06 -16.74
N SER A 267 13.83 5.49 -15.59
CA SER A 267 14.63 5.81 -14.42
C SER A 267 13.89 5.50 -13.10
N PRO A 268 13.48 4.23 -12.88
CA PRO A 268 12.72 3.83 -11.69
C PRO A 268 13.47 4.15 -10.39
N ALA A 269 14.80 4.02 -10.38
CA ALA A 269 15.63 4.37 -9.23
C ALA A 269 15.55 5.87 -8.85
N SER A 270 15.38 6.75 -9.84
CA SER A 270 15.20 8.18 -9.63
C SER A 270 13.82 8.48 -9.05
N VAL A 271 12.76 7.86 -9.60
CA VAL A 271 11.38 7.98 -9.05
C VAL A 271 11.34 7.54 -7.58
N ARG A 272 11.89 6.36 -7.27
CA ARG A 272 12.01 5.84 -5.91
C ARG A 272 12.75 6.82 -4.99
N GLY A 273 13.83 7.44 -5.47
CA GLY A 273 14.59 8.43 -4.69
C GLY A 273 13.80 9.70 -4.39
N VAL A 274 13.20 10.31 -5.42
CA VAL A 274 12.46 11.58 -5.30
C VAL A 274 11.17 11.40 -4.51
N LEU A 275 10.30 10.48 -4.94
CA LEU A 275 9.03 10.24 -4.24
C LEU A 275 9.28 9.62 -2.86
N GLY A 276 10.26 8.75 -2.73
CA GLY A 276 10.66 8.17 -1.45
C GLY A 276 11.09 9.22 -0.42
N ALA A 277 11.80 10.27 -0.85
CA ALA A 277 12.18 11.37 0.05
C ALA A 277 10.93 12.07 0.62
N VAL A 278 9.97 12.43 -0.24
CA VAL A 278 8.69 13.06 0.16
C VAL A 278 7.91 12.16 1.10
N ILE A 279 7.76 10.88 0.75
CA ILE A 279 6.98 9.89 1.49
C ILE A 279 7.61 9.58 2.86
N SER A 280 8.94 9.59 2.96
CA SER A 280 9.64 9.19 4.18
C SER A 280 9.41 10.13 5.36
N VAL A 281 9.13 11.42 5.12
CA VAL A 281 8.94 12.44 6.16
C VAL A 281 7.72 12.13 7.02
N PRO A 282 6.48 12.09 6.48
CA PRO A 282 5.31 11.77 7.29
C PRO A 282 5.37 10.33 7.83
N ARG A 283 5.92 9.37 7.08
CA ARG A 283 6.07 7.98 7.53
C ARG A 283 6.90 7.88 8.81
N LYS A 284 8.10 8.47 8.83
CA LYS A 284 9.00 8.45 10.01
C LYS A 284 8.41 9.22 11.18
N GLY A 285 7.65 10.29 10.92
CA GLY A 285 6.98 11.09 11.94
C GLY A 285 5.81 10.37 12.61
N LEU A 286 5.00 9.65 11.81
CA LEU A 286 3.71 9.10 12.24
C LEU A 286 3.74 7.59 12.51
N LEU A 287 4.23 6.79 11.55
CA LEU A 287 4.06 5.33 11.55
C LEU A 287 5.19 4.61 12.28
N ARG A 288 6.42 5.08 12.09
CA ARG A 288 7.61 4.44 12.67
C ARG A 288 7.61 4.38 14.20
N ARG A 289 6.88 5.29 14.87
CA ARG A 289 6.78 5.33 16.34
C ARG A 289 5.76 4.33 16.90
N LEU A 290 4.95 3.71 16.04
CA LEU A 290 3.90 2.81 16.47
C LEU A 290 4.49 1.44 16.83
N ASN A 291 4.03 0.90 17.96
CA ASN A 291 4.36 -0.45 18.42
C ASN A 291 3.21 -1.40 18.12
N SER A 292 3.52 -2.63 17.71
CA SER A 292 2.50 -3.65 17.51
C SER A 292 1.87 -4.05 18.84
N ARG A 293 0.56 -4.34 18.81
CA ARG A 293 -0.26 -4.84 19.93
C ARG A 293 -1.20 -5.95 19.47
N GLN A 294 -0.77 -6.70 18.46
CA GLN A 294 -1.60 -7.74 17.86
C GLN A 294 -1.64 -8.96 18.77
N ASP A 295 -2.83 -9.52 18.96
CA ASP A 295 -3.01 -10.86 19.53
C ASP A 295 -4.34 -11.38 19.03
N TYR A 296 -4.31 -12.12 17.93
CA TYR A 296 -5.50 -12.72 17.34
C TYR A 296 -5.86 -14.01 18.07
N PRO A 297 -7.14 -14.31 18.30
CA PRO A 297 -7.53 -15.56 18.92
C PRO A 297 -7.25 -16.75 18.00
N ALA A 298 -6.97 -17.92 18.58
CA ALA A 298 -6.54 -19.13 17.85
C ALA A 298 -7.53 -19.61 16.76
N HIS A 299 -8.83 -19.36 16.93
CA HIS A 299 -9.83 -19.74 15.91
C HIS A 299 -9.76 -18.89 14.63
N MET A 300 -9.03 -17.76 14.64
CA MET A 300 -8.80 -16.93 13.45
C MET A 300 -7.52 -17.32 12.69
N LEU A 301 -6.77 -18.32 13.16
CA LEU A 301 -5.59 -18.79 12.44
C LEU A 301 -6.00 -19.27 11.04
N SER A 302 -5.27 -18.79 10.04
CA SER A 302 -5.54 -19.14 8.66
C SER A 302 -5.29 -20.64 8.44
N PRO A 303 -6.19 -21.35 7.74
CA PRO A 303 -6.01 -22.78 7.47
C PRO A 303 -4.87 -23.03 6.50
N GLN A 304 -4.58 -22.05 5.62
CA GLN A 304 -3.51 -22.09 4.63
C GLN A 304 -2.74 -20.77 4.65
N HIS A 305 -1.44 -20.87 4.40
CA HIS A 305 -0.54 -19.73 4.32
C HIS A 305 0.10 -19.69 2.93
N ARG A 306 0.01 -18.54 2.26
CA ARG A 306 0.63 -18.36 0.95
C ARG A 306 2.16 -18.40 1.06
N VAL A 307 2.79 -18.97 0.03
CA VAL A 307 4.25 -18.99 -0.10
C VAL A 307 4.68 -17.74 -0.88
N ASN A 308 5.68 -17.04 -0.34
CA ASN A 308 6.27 -15.86 -0.94
C ASN A 308 7.79 -16.01 -0.87
N GLY A 309 8.45 -16.04 -2.02
CA GLY A 309 9.83 -16.52 -2.13
C GLY A 309 9.90 -18.05 -2.16
N LYS A 310 10.78 -18.56 -3.02
CA LYS A 310 11.08 -19.99 -3.14
C LYS A 310 12.24 -20.42 -2.23
N PRO A 311 12.19 -21.61 -1.59
CA PRO A 311 13.26 -22.09 -0.72
C PRO A 311 14.61 -22.23 -1.42
N PRO A 312 15.72 -22.14 -0.67
CA PRO A 312 17.06 -22.37 -1.20
C PRO A 312 17.17 -23.75 -1.86
N THR A 313 17.70 -23.78 -3.08
CA THR A 313 17.85 -25.03 -3.85
C THR A 313 19.25 -25.62 -3.76
N ALA A 314 20.18 -24.91 -3.11
CA ALA A 314 21.55 -25.34 -2.91
C ALA A 314 21.61 -26.67 -2.11
N GLU A 315 22.52 -27.55 -2.53
CA GLU A 315 22.65 -28.91 -1.98
C GLU A 315 22.87 -28.90 -0.47
N HIS A 316 23.77 -28.04 0.03
CA HIS A 316 24.06 -27.93 1.46
C HIS A 316 22.81 -27.57 2.30
N TYR A 317 21.90 -26.73 1.78
CA TYR A 317 20.64 -26.42 2.47
C TYR A 317 19.72 -27.64 2.52
N LYS A 318 19.62 -28.39 1.42
CA LYS A 318 18.81 -29.62 1.36
C LYS A 318 19.33 -30.69 2.31
N VAL A 319 20.65 -30.86 2.41
CA VAL A 319 21.27 -31.78 3.36
C VAL A 319 20.90 -31.40 4.79
N MET A 320 21.06 -30.12 5.18
CA MET A 320 20.63 -29.67 6.50
C MET A 320 19.14 -29.92 6.74
N ALA A 321 18.28 -29.68 5.75
CA ALA A 321 16.84 -29.89 5.88
C ALA A 321 16.46 -31.37 6.09
N VAL A 322 17.19 -32.31 5.50
CA VAL A 322 16.99 -33.77 5.70
C VAL A 322 17.41 -34.19 7.12
N HIS A 323 18.38 -33.51 7.71
CA HIS A 323 18.85 -33.75 9.07
C HIS A 323 18.21 -32.80 10.09
N ASP A 324 16.98 -32.32 9.84
CA ASP A 324 16.23 -31.44 10.76
C ASP A 324 17.02 -30.19 11.24
N PHE A 325 17.93 -29.71 10.39
CA PHE A 325 18.79 -28.55 10.62
C PHE A 325 19.76 -28.66 11.81
N VAL A 326 20.15 -29.87 12.23
CA VAL A 326 21.16 -30.05 13.30
C VAL A 326 22.53 -29.45 12.96
N ASP A 327 22.88 -29.40 11.67
CA ASP A 327 24.13 -28.82 11.17
C ASP A 327 24.01 -27.32 10.85
N TRP A 328 22.82 -26.74 10.98
CA TRP A 328 22.62 -25.31 10.72
C TRP A 328 23.28 -24.47 11.82
N ARG A 329 23.87 -23.35 11.42
CA ARG A 329 24.53 -22.40 12.32
C ARG A 329 24.13 -20.97 11.94
N LEU A 330 23.75 -20.19 12.95
CA LEU A 330 23.53 -18.76 12.87
C LEU A 330 24.80 -18.01 13.27
N ARG A 331 25.43 -17.32 12.32
CA ARG A 331 26.55 -16.42 12.62
C ARG A 331 26.02 -15.03 12.95
N VAL A 332 26.38 -14.49 14.11
CA VAL A 332 25.99 -13.14 14.53
C VAL A 332 27.25 -12.33 14.81
N GLY A 333 27.48 -11.28 14.05
CA GLY A 333 28.74 -10.53 14.07
C GLY A 333 28.65 -9.12 13.53
N GLY A 334 29.76 -8.62 12.98
CA GLY A 334 29.92 -7.23 12.56
C GLY A 334 30.35 -6.34 13.73
N LEU A 335 29.70 -5.19 13.87
CA LEU A 335 29.99 -4.18 14.88
C LEU A 335 29.36 -4.54 16.24
N VAL A 336 29.86 -5.60 16.86
CA VAL A 336 29.41 -6.13 18.16
C VAL A 336 30.59 -6.41 19.08
N GLU A 337 30.37 -6.33 20.40
CA GLU A 337 31.40 -6.70 21.39
C GLU A 337 31.55 -8.22 21.52
N GLN A 338 30.45 -8.97 21.36
CA GLN A 338 30.39 -10.41 21.59
C GLN A 338 29.82 -11.13 20.37
N PRO A 339 30.64 -11.38 19.32
CA PRO A 339 30.20 -12.19 18.19
C PRO A 339 29.96 -13.63 18.62
N VAL A 340 28.90 -14.25 18.11
CA VAL A 340 28.49 -15.62 18.46
C VAL A 340 28.18 -16.43 17.20
N THR A 341 28.32 -17.74 17.30
CA THR A 341 27.76 -18.69 16.35
C THR A 341 26.89 -19.66 17.13
N LEU A 342 25.59 -19.67 16.83
CA LEU A 342 24.60 -20.46 17.56
C LEU A 342 24.08 -21.57 16.66
N ASP A 343 23.90 -22.77 17.20
CA ASP A 343 22.99 -23.74 16.60
C ASP A 343 21.51 -23.42 16.95
N LEU A 344 20.59 -24.28 16.53
CA LEU A 344 19.15 -24.06 16.73
C LEU A 344 18.73 -24.21 18.19
N ASP A 345 19.38 -25.09 18.95
CA ASP A 345 19.04 -25.35 20.35
C ASP A 345 19.65 -24.30 21.28
N GLU A 346 20.87 -23.86 21.00
CA GLU A 346 21.49 -22.70 21.65
C GLU A 346 20.67 -21.43 21.43
N LEU A 347 20.15 -21.21 20.21
CA LEU A 347 19.25 -20.10 19.93
C LEU A 347 17.97 -20.19 20.77
N ARG A 348 17.33 -21.37 20.82
CA ARG A 348 16.13 -21.59 21.65
C ARG A 348 16.39 -21.34 23.13
N ALA A 349 17.60 -21.65 23.62
CA ALA A 349 17.99 -21.48 25.00
C ALA A 349 18.21 -20.01 25.43
N LEU A 350 18.25 -19.05 24.49
CA LEU A 350 18.46 -17.63 24.82
C LEU A 350 17.31 -16.98 25.60
N SER A 351 16.09 -17.50 25.45
CA SER A 351 14.91 -16.99 26.17
C SER A 351 13.82 -18.04 26.24
N GLU A 352 12.89 -17.87 27.19
CA GLU A 352 11.60 -18.56 27.14
C GLU A 352 10.92 -18.36 25.77
N PRO A 353 10.28 -19.39 25.20
CA PRO A 353 9.63 -19.28 23.89
C PRO A 353 8.56 -18.20 23.87
N HIS A 354 8.76 -17.16 23.05
CA HIS A 354 7.74 -16.12 22.88
C HIS A 354 6.82 -16.49 21.73
N THR A 355 5.51 -16.60 22.02
CA THR A 355 4.49 -16.96 21.03
C THR A 355 3.58 -15.77 20.75
N GLN A 356 3.30 -15.50 19.47
CA GLN A 356 2.44 -14.41 19.02
C GLN A 356 1.52 -14.83 17.88
N ARG A 357 0.24 -14.44 17.94
CA ARG A 357 -0.77 -14.66 16.89
C ARG A 357 -1.06 -13.36 16.17
N VAL A 358 -0.59 -13.25 14.93
CA VAL A 358 -0.43 -11.96 14.25
C VAL A 358 -0.79 -12.05 12.77
N LEU A 359 -1.23 -10.93 12.21
CA LEU A 359 -1.59 -10.80 10.80
C LEU A 359 -0.34 -10.52 9.96
N HIS A 360 0.00 -11.44 9.06
CA HIS A 360 0.98 -11.20 8.02
C HIS A 360 0.39 -10.29 6.94
N ASN A 361 1.06 -9.16 6.68
CA ASN A 361 0.69 -8.20 5.66
C ASN A 361 1.64 -8.30 4.46
N CYS A 362 1.21 -8.90 3.35
CA CYS A 362 2.04 -8.90 2.15
C CYS A 362 1.92 -7.54 1.41
N VAL A 363 3.04 -7.11 0.82
CA VAL A 363 3.13 -5.89 0.00
C VAL A 363 2.21 -5.92 -1.22
N GLN A 364 1.96 -7.11 -1.78
CA GLN A 364 1.09 -7.34 -2.94
C GLN A 364 -0.41 -7.28 -2.58
N GLY A 365 -0.76 -7.34 -1.30
CA GLY A 365 -2.13 -7.09 -0.83
C GLY A 365 -2.90 -8.28 -0.26
N TRP A 366 -2.36 -9.50 -0.29
CA TRP A 366 -2.91 -10.64 0.45
C TRP A 366 -2.42 -10.65 1.91
N THR A 367 -3.16 -11.35 2.77
CA THR A 367 -2.88 -11.46 4.20
C THR A 367 -3.06 -12.88 4.69
N SER A 368 -2.56 -13.16 5.90
CA SER A 368 -2.77 -14.44 6.56
C SER A 368 -2.47 -14.32 8.06
N ILE A 369 -3.26 -14.95 8.93
CA ILE A 369 -3.09 -14.90 10.39
C ILE A 369 -2.38 -16.17 10.82
N GLY A 370 -1.18 -16.03 11.40
CA GLY A 370 -0.37 -17.15 11.87
C GLY A 370 0.07 -16.99 13.32
N GLU A 371 0.29 -18.12 13.97
CA GLU A 371 0.96 -18.19 15.26
C GLU A 371 2.46 -18.43 15.04
N TRP A 372 3.31 -17.64 15.66
CA TRP A 372 4.76 -17.70 15.52
C TRP A 372 5.41 -17.80 16.88
N THR A 373 6.37 -18.72 17.01
CA THR A 373 7.13 -18.93 18.24
C THR A 373 8.63 -18.79 17.95
N GLY A 374 9.34 -18.08 18.84
CA GLY A 374 10.74 -17.73 18.61
C GLY A 374 11.40 -16.99 19.77
N VAL A 375 12.56 -16.40 19.47
CA VAL A 375 13.33 -15.53 20.36
C VAL A 375 13.07 -14.06 20.00
N PRO A 376 12.67 -13.18 20.94
CA PRO A 376 12.58 -11.75 20.68
C PRO A 376 13.92 -11.21 20.15
N LEU A 377 13.91 -10.43 19.08
CA LEU A 377 15.16 -9.95 18.48
C LEU A 377 16.02 -9.15 19.49
N GLY A 378 15.37 -8.36 20.37
CA GLY A 378 16.04 -7.64 21.44
C GLY A 378 16.93 -8.51 22.33
N THR A 379 16.52 -9.76 22.63
CA THR A 379 17.34 -10.71 23.40
C THR A 379 18.66 -11.01 22.72
N LEU A 380 18.64 -11.23 21.40
CA LEU A 380 19.87 -11.44 20.63
C LEU A 380 20.74 -10.18 20.60
N VAL A 381 20.12 -9.00 20.47
CA VAL A 381 20.84 -7.72 20.50
C VAL A 381 21.54 -7.51 21.84
N ASP A 382 20.85 -7.77 22.95
CA ASP A 382 21.39 -7.59 24.30
C ASP A 382 22.56 -8.56 24.59
N LEU A 383 22.49 -9.78 24.03
CA LEU A 383 23.57 -10.77 24.10
C LEU A 383 24.85 -10.28 23.43
N VAL A 384 24.76 -9.83 22.17
CA VAL A 384 25.95 -9.52 21.37
C VAL A 384 26.53 -8.13 21.64
N ARG A 385 25.75 -7.24 22.27
CA ARG A 385 26.13 -5.86 22.64
C ARG A 385 26.71 -5.07 21.46
N PRO A 386 25.86 -4.49 20.58
CA PRO A 386 26.33 -3.72 19.43
C PRO A 386 27.20 -2.54 19.85
N LEU A 387 28.27 -2.29 19.09
CA LEU A 387 29.15 -1.15 19.30
C LEU A 387 28.41 0.18 19.02
N PRO A 388 28.83 1.32 19.59
CA PRO A 388 28.14 2.60 19.44
C PRO A 388 27.94 3.07 17.99
N GLN A 389 28.82 2.66 17.08
CA GLN A 389 28.75 2.96 15.65
C GLN A 389 27.76 2.06 14.87
N ALA A 390 27.28 0.95 15.45
CA ALA A 390 26.29 0.09 14.81
C ALA A 390 24.95 0.83 14.72
N ARG A 391 24.42 0.98 13.50
CA ARG A 391 23.16 1.69 13.24
C ARG A 391 22.09 0.80 12.62
N TYR A 392 22.51 -0.29 12.00
CA TYR A 392 21.63 -1.20 11.28
C TYR A 392 21.94 -2.66 11.62
N VAL A 393 20.94 -3.51 11.41
CA VAL A 393 21.05 -4.97 11.48
C VAL A 393 20.72 -5.54 10.11
N CYS A 394 21.66 -6.29 9.56
CA CYS A 394 21.58 -6.90 8.25
C CYS A 394 21.35 -8.41 8.40
N PHE A 395 20.25 -8.92 7.87
CA PHE A 395 19.87 -10.33 7.88
C PHE A 395 20.21 -10.93 6.52
N MET A 396 21.10 -11.91 6.50
CA MET A 396 21.51 -12.66 5.32
C MET A 396 20.74 -13.97 5.23
N SER A 397 20.17 -14.22 4.06
CA SER A 397 19.46 -15.46 3.74
C SER A 397 20.38 -16.46 3.05
N MET A 398 20.07 -17.74 3.20
CA MET A 398 20.62 -18.81 2.39
C MET A 398 20.07 -18.83 0.96
N GLN A 399 19.00 -18.07 0.70
CA GLN A 399 18.39 -17.96 -0.63
C GLN A 399 19.28 -17.14 -1.56
N ASN A 400 19.49 -17.66 -2.76
CA ASN A 400 20.10 -16.95 -3.87
C ASN A 400 19.08 -16.83 -5.01
N ASN A 401 18.57 -15.62 -5.23
CA ASN A 401 17.50 -15.38 -6.20
C ASN A 401 17.92 -15.67 -7.65
N THR A 402 19.22 -15.66 -7.96
CA THR A 402 19.70 -16.08 -9.28
C THR A 402 19.32 -17.53 -9.59
N THR A 403 19.36 -18.41 -8.59
CA THR A 403 19.11 -19.85 -8.76
C THR A 403 17.72 -20.25 -8.28
N ASP A 404 17.27 -19.68 -7.17
CA ASP A 404 16.08 -20.14 -6.46
C ASP A 404 14.79 -19.48 -6.96
N GLU A 405 14.88 -18.24 -7.47
CA GLU A 405 13.73 -17.45 -7.94
C GLU A 405 14.03 -16.80 -9.31
N PRO A 406 14.29 -17.58 -10.37
CA PRO A 406 14.71 -17.06 -11.68
C PRO A 406 13.65 -16.18 -12.38
N SER A 407 12.41 -16.19 -11.88
CA SER A 407 11.32 -15.31 -12.33
C SER A 407 11.37 -13.91 -11.71
N ALA A 408 12.23 -13.67 -10.72
CA ALA A 408 12.36 -12.35 -10.10
C ALA A 408 13.26 -11.43 -10.93
N ASP A 409 12.94 -10.14 -10.93
CA ASP A 409 13.76 -9.12 -11.59
C ASP A 409 15.04 -8.89 -10.78
N GLY A 410 16.13 -9.58 -11.13
CA GLY A 410 17.43 -9.46 -10.48
C GLY A 410 17.91 -10.77 -9.85
N GLY A 411 19.16 -10.79 -9.39
CA GLY A 411 19.79 -11.99 -8.83
C GLY A 411 20.57 -11.71 -7.54
N GLY A 412 21.31 -12.71 -7.08
CA GLY A 412 22.16 -12.65 -5.91
C GLY A 412 21.48 -13.09 -4.61
N GLN A 413 22.26 -13.05 -3.54
CA GLN A 413 21.82 -13.47 -2.22
C GLN A 413 20.72 -12.54 -1.68
N PHE A 414 19.65 -13.12 -1.16
CA PHE A 414 18.61 -12.34 -0.51
C PHE A 414 19.11 -11.83 0.85
N TYR A 415 18.86 -10.55 1.11
CA TYR A 415 19.18 -9.93 2.37
C TYR A 415 18.20 -8.83 2.72
N GLU A 416 18.10 -8.52 4.01
CA GLU A 416 17.26 -7.43 4.50
C GLU A 416 17.94 -6.62 5.59
N VAL A 417 17.74 -5.31 5.57
CA VAL A 417 18.31 -4.40 6.57
C VAL A 417 17.22 -3.69 7.34
N PHE A 418 17.42 -3.62 8.66
CA PHE A 418 16.60 -2.86 9.59
C PHE A 418 17.44 -1.83 10.32
N ASP A 419 16.83 -0.70 10.68
CA ASP A 419 17.42 0.20 11.66
C ASP A 419 17.47 -0.49 13.03
N LEU A 420 18.65 -0.47 13.66
CA LEU A 420 18.89 -1.14 14.93
C LEU A 420 17.92 -0.67 16.02
N LYS A 421 17.42 0.58 15.94
CA LYS A 421 16.44 1.13 16.89
C LYS A 421 15.09 0.39 16.87
N LEU A 422 14.84 -0.43 15.85
CA LEU A 422 13.63 -1.23 15.76
C LEU A 422 13.77 -2.58 16.47
N ALA A 423 14.98 -3.02 16.82
CA ALA A 423 15.24 -4.38 17.30
C ALA A 423 14.47 -4.76 18.58
N HIS A 424 14.26 -3.79 19.47
CA HIS A 424 13.49 -3.96 20.71
C HIS A 424 11.99 -3.66 20.56
N LYS A 425 11.49 -3.46 19.34
CA LYS A 425 10.05 -3.29 19.15
C LYS A 425 9.30 -4.55 19.55
N PRO A 426 8.13 -4.41 20.21
CA PRO A 426 7.26 -5.56 20.48
C PRO A 426 6.94 -6.32 19.19
N GLN A 427 6.92 -7.64 19.30
CA GLN A 427 6.60 -8.56 18.21
C GLN A 427 7.60 -8.57 17.04
N MET A 428 8.84 -8.11 17.29
CA MET A 428 9.99 -8.40 16.44
C MET A 428 10.68 -9.68 16.95
N LEU A 429 10.65 -10.74 16.15
CA LEU A 429 10.89 -12.11 16.60
C LEU A 429 11.73 -12.88 15.56
N LEU A 430 12.72 -13.64 16.03
CA LEU A 430 13.39 -14.67 15.26
C LEU A 430 12.64 -15.99 15.47
N ALA A 431 11.74 -16.29 14.54
CA ALA A 431 10.82 -17.41 14.62
C ALA A 431 11.46 -18.71 14.09
N TYR A 432 11.35 -19.77 14.90
CA TYR A 432 11.77 -21.14 14.56
C TYR A 432 10.60 -22.13 14.55
N ALA A 433 9.39 -21.68 14.91
CA ALA A 433 8.16 -22.47 14.90
C ALA A 433 6.96 -21.65 14.43
N MET A 434 5.98 -22.35 13.87
CA MET A 434 4.76 -21.78 13.30
C MET A 434 3.57 -22.72 13.57
N ASN A 435 2.46 -22.17 14.09
CA ASN A 435 1.22 -22.89 14.39
C ASN A 435 1.48 -24.16 15.24
N GLY A 436 2.27 -24.02 16.31
CA GLY A 436 2.61 -25.12 17.24
C GLY A 436 3.55 -26.20 16.68
N LYS A 437 4.09 -26.03 15.47
CA LYS A 437 4.99 -27.01 14.81
C LYS A 437 6.33 -26.36 14.45
N PRO A 438 7.39 -27.16 14.21
CA PRO A 438 8.63 -26.64 13.62
C PRO A 438 8.34 -25.84 12.34
N LEU A 439 9.10 -24.78 12.12
CA LEU A 439 8.89 -23.87 11.00
C LEU A 439 8.97 -24.65 9.67
N PRO A 440 7.96 -24.58 8.78
CA PRO A 440 8.05 -25.23 7.47
C PRO A 440 9.10 -24.58 6.57
N ILE A 441 9.76 -25.37 5.72
CA ILE A 441 10.79 -24.91 4.77
C ILE A 441 10.27 -23.75 3.91
N GLN A 442 9.06 -23.86 3.36
CA GLN A 442 8.43 -22.83 2.52
C GLN A 442 8.20 -21.50 3.25
N HIS A 443 8.15 -21.52 4.57
CA HIS A 443 7.95 -20.37 5.43
C HIS A 443 9.22 -19.88 6.12
N GLY A 444 10.37 -20.46 5.80
CA GLY A 444 11.69 -19.93 6.15
C GLY A 444 12.51 -20.78 7.12
N ALA A 445 12.26 -22.08 7.24
CA ALA A 445 13.02 -22.97 8.12
C ALA A 445 14.55 -22.90 7.88
N PRO A 446 15.38 -22.99 8.92
CA PRO A 446 15.02 -23.18 10.32
C PRO A 446 14.69 -21.87 11.05
N LEU A 447 15.04 -20.71 10.45
CA LEU A 447 14.89 -19.41 11.09
C LEU A 447 14.40 -18.32 10.14
N ARG A 448 13.41 -17.56 10.61
CA ARG A 448 12.81 -16.43 9.90
C ARG A 448 12.66 -15.22 10.83
N LEU A 449 12.81 -14.02 10.27
CA LEU A 449 12.43 -12.77 10.93
C LEU A 449 10.91 -12.55 10.86
N ARG A 450 10.34 -12.03 11.94
CA ARG A 450 8.99 -11.47 12.04
C ARG A 450 9.09 -10.05 12.58
N ALA A 451 8.36 -9.12 11.97
CA ALA A 451 8.40 -7.69 12.34
C ALA A 451 7.06 -7.03 12.02
N GLU A 452 6.10 -7.15 12.93
CA GLU A 452 4.67 -7.00 12.59
C GLU A 452 4.20 -5.58 12.23
N THR A 453 5.06 -4.56 12.35
CA THR A 453 4.77 -3.21 11.83
C THR A 453 5.23 -3.00 10.38
N GLN A 454 5.90 -3.99 9.77
CA GLN A 454 6.39 -3.95 8.39
C GLN A 454 5.56 -4.87 7.47
N VAL A 455 5.66 -4.64 6.16
CA VAL A 455 5.21 -5.62 5.16
C VAL A 455 6.12 -6.85 5.09
N GLY A 456 5.56 -7.94 4.55
CA GLY A 456 6.15 -9.27 4.56
C GLY A 456 7.48 -9.44 3.84
N PHE A 457 7.82 -8.62 2.84
CA PHE A 457 9.09 -8.78 2.12
C PHE A 457 10.30 -8.45 3.01
N LYS A 458 10.13 -7.54 3.98
CA LYS A 458 11.16 -7.19 4.97
C LYS A 458 11.46 -8.35 5.94
N MET A 459 10.59 -9.33 6.03
CA MET A 459 10.68 -10.44 6.98
C MET A 459 11.50 -11.59 6.38
N ALA A 460 12.84 -11.43 6.39
CA ALA A 460 13.78 -12.38 5.81
C ALA A 460 13.55 -13.82 6.29
N LYS A 461 13.71 -14.76 5.36
CA LYS A 461 13.56 -16.20 5.54
C LYS A 461 14.90 -16.90 5.39
N TRP A 462 15.01 -18.14 5.90
CA TRP A 462 16.20 -18.98 5.73
C TRP A 462 17.47 -18.27 6.23
N ILE A 463 17.37 -17.57 7.35
CA ILE A 463 18.44 -16.74 7.89
C ILE A 463 19.57 -17.66 8.35
N ASN A 464 20.81 -17.34 8.01
CA ASN A 464 22.01 -18.01 8.56
C ASN A 464 23.07 -17.04 9.08
N GLN A 465 22.90 -15.74 8.82
CA GLN A 465 23.86 -14.74 9.27
C GLN A 465 23.16 -13.41 9.58
N ILE A 466 23.60 -12.76 10.65
CA ILE A 466 23.15 -11.45 11.11
C ILE A 466 24.39 -10.58 11.34
N GLU A 467 24.45 -9.43 10.69
CA GLU A 467 25.55 -8.48 10.85
C GLU A 467 25.06 -7.12 11.34
N PHE A 468 25.71 -6.60 12.37
CA PHE A 468 25.53 -5.23 12.83
C PHE A 468 26.47 -4.32 12.05
N VAL A 469 25.92 -3.31 11.37
CA VAL A 469 26.67 -2.45 10.44
C VAL A 469 26.39 -0.97 10.71
N ASP A 470 27.33 -0.11 10.34
CA ASP A 470 27.24 1.35 10.50
C ASP A 470 26.41 1.98 9.37
N ASP A 471 26.56 1.46 8.15
CA ASP A 471 25.78 1.82 6.99
C ASP A 471 25.59 0.62 6.04
N TYR A 472 24.43 0.58 5.37
CA TYR A 472 24.11 -0.46 4.40
C TYR A 472 24.43 -0.04 2.96
N VAL A 473 24.90 1.18 2.72
CA VAL A 473 25.22 1.70 1.37
C VAL A 473 26.22 0.83 0.60
N HIS A 474 27.07 0.08 1.32
CA HIS A 474 28.07 -0.83 0.75
C HIS A 474 27.58 -2.27 0.57
N ILE A 475 26.35 -2.58 1.01
CA ILE A 475 25.75 -3.92 0.89
C ILE A 475 24.81 -3.92 -0.32
N GLY A 476 25.02 -4.85 -1.24
CA GLY A 476 24.25 -4.93 -2.49
C GLY A 476 24.39 -3.65 -3.32
N LYS A 477 23.27 -3.03 -3.68
CA LYS A 477 23.19 -1.72 -4.36
C LYS A 477 22.91 -0.57 -3.40
N GLY A 478 23.05 -0.81 -2.10
CA GLY A 478 23.00 0.20 -1.05
C GLY A 478 21.60 0.73 -0.74
N ARG A 479 20.53 -0.03 -1.00
CA ARG A 479 19.14 0.43 -0.76
C ARG A 479 18.46 -0.18 0.45
N GLY A 480 19.15 -1.05 1.20
CA GLY A 480 18.69 -1.56 2.50
C GLY A 480 17.92 -2.88 2.44
N GLY A 481 18.06 -3.62 1.34
CA GLY A 481 17.49 -4.96 1.17
C GLY A 481 17.44 -5.36 -0.30
N TRP A 482 17.29 -6.66 -0.55
CA TRP A 482 17.31 -7.20 -1.92
C TRP A 482 16.13 -6.68 -2.76
N ARG A 483 14.93 -6.55 -2.17
CA ARG A 483 13.75 -6.05 -2.90
C ARG A 483 13.85 -4.54 -3.18
N GLU A 484 14.45 -3.77 -2.27
CA GLU A 484 14.72 -2.34 -2.48
C GLU A 484 15.73 -2.11 -3.60
N ASP A 485 16.73 -2.99 -3.72
CA ASP A 485 17.78 -2.94 -4.75
C ASP A 485 17.28 -3.32 -6.15
N ASN A 486 16.32 -4.25 -6.22
CA ASN A 486 15.99 -4.93 -7.47
C ASN A 486 14.57 -4.66 -7.96
N VAL A 487 13.59 -4.48 -7.07
CA VAL A 487 12.19 -4.17 -7.41
C VAL A 487 11.72 -2.79 -6.92
N TYR A 488 12.69 -1.94 -6.53
CA TYR A 488 12.48 -0.53 -6.20
C TYR A 488 11.52 -0.27 -5.04
N TYR A 489 11.44 -1.18 -4.07
CA TYR A 489 10.67 -0.94 -2.85
C TYR A 489 11.33 0.15 -1.98
N GLY A 490 10.53 0.72 -1.09
CA GLY A 490 11.02 1.64 -0.07
C GLY A 490 11.62 0.87 1.11
N MET A 491 12.76 1.36 1.64
CA MET A 491 13.51 0.76 2.75
C MET A 491 12.65 0.45 3.99
N ASP A 492 11.81 1.39 4.40
CA ASP A 492 10.86 1.13 5.49
C ASP A 492 9.52 0.71 4.85
N GLY A 493 9.14 -0.54 5.02
CA GLY A 493 7.94 -1.17 4.49
C GLY A 493 6.64 -0.80 5.21
N GLU A 494 6.56 0.41 5.78
CA GLU A 494 5.50 0.81 6.73
C GLU A 494 4.28 1.48 6.10
N ILE A 495 4.11 1.49 4.77
CA ILE A 495 2.97 2.16 4.12
C ILE A 495 2.00 1.18 3.48
#